data_AF-A0A1W1BE41-F1
#
_entry.id   AF-A0A1W1BE41-F1
#
_cell.length_a   1.000
_cell.length_b   1.000
_cell.length_c   1.000
_cell.angle_alpha   90.00
_cell.angle_beta   90.00
_cell.angle_gamma   90.00
#
_symmetry.space_group_name_H-M   'P 1'
#
loop_
_entity.id
_entity.type
_entity.pdbx_description
1 polymer ?
#
loop_
_entity_poly.entity_id
_entity_poly.type
_entity_poly.pdbx_seq_one_letter_code
_entity_poly.pdbx_strand_id
1 'polypeptide(L)'
;MTYFFVHLIHIFSVFIYGGFLFTDNLFCSRMQKDLGDEYPKAREQFMKYVRKVVPKALIVAVISGSVLFYYNFGSIAPEGLSNFQKVLLLKAFLGGWLGVRGILQVFFGIQPLVFKSHLFPFVLVIIIIILSQFMFIV
;
A
#
# COMPACT_ATOMS: atom_id res chain seq x y z
N MET A 1 -19.99 -2.22 -15.10
CA MET A 1 -19.38 -0.88 -15.18
C MET A 1 -18.79 -0.41 -13.85
N THR A 2 -19.54 -0.35 -12.74
CA THR A 2 -19.04 0.11 -11.44
C THR A 2 -17.78 -0.63 -10.95
N TYR A 3 -17.78 -1.97 -11.02
CA TYR A 3 -16.61 -2.78 -10.66
C TYR A 3 -15.35 -2.37 -11.43
N PHE A 4 -15.45 -2.19 -12.74
CA PHE A 4 -14.34 -1.79 -13.60
C PHE A 4 -13.75 -0.44 -13.18
N PHE A 5 -14.59 0.57 -12.93
CA PHE A 5 -14.12 1.88 -12.48
C PHE A 5 -13.46 1.82 -11.10
N VAL A 6 -14.05 1.09 -10.14
CA VAL A 6 -13.45 0.93 -8.81
C VAL A 6 -12.10 0.21 -8.91
N HIS A 7 -12.01 -0.83 -9.75
CA HIS A 7 -10.76 -1.55 -9.97
C HIS A 7 -9.68 -0.67 -10.58
N LEU A 8 -10.04 0.14 -11.58
CA LEU A 8 -9.12 1.08 -12.22
C LEU A 8 -8.60 2.12 -11.21
N ILE A 9 -9.50 2.73 -10.43
CA ILE A 9 -9.15 3.70 -9.38
C ILE A 9 -8.22 3.06 -8.33
N HIS A 10 -8.51 1.82 -7.93
CA HIS A 10 -7.70 1.08 -6.97
C HIS A 10 -6.28 0.88 -7.50
N ILE A 11 -6.14 0.38 -8.73
CA ILE A 11 -4.84 0.14 -9.37
C ILE A 11 -4.02 1.43 -9.43
N PHE A 12 -4.59 2.53 -9.91
CA PHE A 12 -3.88 3.82 -9.97
C PHE A 12 -3.42 4.28 -8.57
N SER A 13 -4.29 4.15 -7.58
CA SER A 13 -4.00 4.57 -6.20
C SER A 13 -2.87 3.74 -5.57
N VAL A 14 -2.91 2.42 -5.78
CA VAL A 14 -1.85 1.51 -5.32
C VAL A 14 -0.55 1.77 -6.08
N PHE A 15 -0.58 2.09 -7.37
CA PHE A 15 0.62 2.45 -8.12
C PHE A 15 1.27 3.74 -7.62
N ILE A 16 0.49 4.76 -7.26
CA ILE A 16 1.04 5.99 -6.69
C ILE A 16 1.72 5.70 -5.34
N TYR A 17 1.04 4.97 -4.46
CA TYR A 17 1.57 4.63 -3.13
C TYR A 17 2.79 3.69 -3.21
N GLY A 18 2.65 2.59 -3.95
CA GLY A 18 3.72 1.62 -4.18
C GLY A 18 4.89 2.26 -4.90
N GLY A 19 4.63 3.00 -5.98
CA GLY A 19 5.66 3.70 -6.75
C GLY A 19 6.48 4.66 -5.89
N PHE A 20 5.85 5.40 -4.97
CA PHE A 20 6.59 6.17 -3.97
C PHE A 20 7.51 5.28 -3.12
N LEU A 21 7.02 4.16 -2.59
CA LEU A 21 7.82 3.26 -1.76
C LEU A 21 8.99 2.63 -2.53
N PHE A 22 8.79 2.28 -3.81
CA PHE A 22 9.86 1.83 -4.70
C PHE A 22 10.91 2.93 -4.90
N THR A 23 10.48 4.13 -5.33
CA THR A 23 11.37 5.27 -5.56
C THR A 23 12.17 5.61 -4.31
N ASP A 24 11.50 5.62 -3.16
CA ASP A 24 12.14 6.00 -1.91
C ASP A 24 13.19 4.98 -1.46
N ASN A 25 12.82 3.71 -1.39
CA ASN A 25 13.69 2.67 -0.83
C ASN A 25 14.81 2.27 -1.80
N LEU A 26 14.55 2.26 -3.12
CA LEU A 26 15.54 1.81 -4.09
C LEU A 26 16.47 2.94 -4.55
N PHE A 27 15.99 4.19 -4.59
CA PHE A 27 16.73 5.31 -5.15
C PHE A 27 17.02 6.38 -4.09
N CYS A 28 15.99 7.06 -3.57
CA CYS A 28 16.21 8.23 -2.71
C CYS A 28 17.04 7.91 -1.47
N SER A 29 16.76 6.80 -0.78
CA SER A 29 17.52 6.40 0.42
C SER A 29 19.01 6.11 0.13
N ARG A 30 19.35 5.73 -1.11
CA ARG A 30 20.73 5.43 -1.52
C ARG A 30 21.51 6.68 -1.92
N MET A 31 20.82 7.71 -2.43
CA MET A 31 21.42 8.99 -2.83
C MET A 31 22.12 9.72 -1.68
N GLN A 32 21.85 9.36 -0.43
CA GLN A 32 22.53 9.94 0.73
C GLN A 32 24.06 9.78 0.65
N LYS A 33 24.54 8.66 0.10
CA LYS A 33 25.98 8.39 -0.04
C LYS A 33 26.66 9.34 -1.02
N ASP A 34 25.94 9.75 -2.05
CA ASP A 34 26.50 10.55 -3.15
C ASP A 34 26.34 12.05 -2.88
N LEU A 35 25.23 12.46 -2.25
CA LEU A 35 24.90 13.86 -2.01
C LEU A 35 25.46 14.44 -0.70
N GLY A 36 25.84 13.59 0.26
CA GLY A 36 26.35 14.04 1.56
C GLY A 36 25.42 15.07 2.23
N ASP A 37 25.93 16.29 2.45
CA ASP A 37 25.22 17.38 3.13
C ASP A 37 24.07 17.99 2.31
N GLU A 38 24.03 17.77 0.99
CA GLU A 38 22.92 18.24 0.15
C GLU A 38 21.69 17.34 0.25
N TYR A 39 21.87 16.11 0.74
CA TYR A 39 20.82 15.09 0.82
C TYR A 39 19.56 15.57 1.54
N PRO A 40 19.61 16.22 2.73
CA PRO A 40 18.41 16.68 3.42
C PRO A 40 17.59 17.67 2.59
N LYS A 41 18.24 18.56 1.83
CA LYS A 41 17.57 19.54 0.97
C LYS A 41 16.89 18.86 -0.22
N ALA A 42 17.58 17.96 -0.91
CA ALA A 42 17.02 17.17 -2.00
C ALA A 42 15.84 16.31 -1.51
N ARG A 43 16.02 15.67 -0.34
CA ARG A 43 15.00 14.85 0.32
C ARG A 43 13.74 15.65 0.62
N GLU A 44 13.88 16.85 1.19
CA GLU A 44 12.74 17.69 1.53
C GLU A 44 11.97 18.16 0.30
N GLN A 45 12.67 18.53 -0.79
CA GLN A 45 12.02 18.89 -2.05
C GLN A 45 11.16 17.75 -2.59
N PHE A 46 11.68 16.51 -2.58
CA PHE A 46 10.90 15.33 -2.97
C PHE A 46 9.71 15.09 -2.02
N MET A 47 9.97 15.06 -0.70
CA MET A 47 8.96 14.75 0.30
C MET A 47 7.82 15.77 0.37
N LYS A 48 8.07 17.03 -0.01
CA LYS A 48 7.06 18.09 -0.10
C LYS A 48 5.94 17.73 -1.08
N TYR A 49 6.25 17.12 -2.22
CA TYR A 49 5.25 16.71 -3.21
C TYR A 49 4.62 15.37 -2.85
N VAL A 50 5.42 14.43 -2.36
CA VAL A 50 4.96 13.12 -1.85
C VAL A 50 3.83 13.31 -0.83
N ARG A 51 4.05 14.17 0.17
CA ARG A 51 3.07 14.43 1.25
C ARG A 51 1.73 14.98 0.76
N LYS A 52 1.67 15.57 -0.43
CA LYS A 52 0.42 16.10 -1.00
C LYS A 52 -0.41 15.04 -1.74
N VAL A 53 0.25 14.00 -2.26
CA VAL A 53 -0.35 13.05 -3.21
C VAL A 53 -0.49 11.66 -2.57
N VAL A 54 0.58 11.14 -1.99
CA VAL A 54 0.66 9.75 -1.51
C VAL A 54 -0.34 9.44 -0.40
N PRO A 55 -0.54 10.29 0.62
CA PRO A 55 -1.53 10.01 1.67
C PRO A 55 -2.97 9.92 1.13
N LYS A 56 -3.31 10.76 0.15
CA LYS A 56 -4.63 10.75 -0.49
C LYS A 56 -4.81 9.48 -1.31
N ALA A 57 -3.79 9.10 -2.09
CA ALA A 57 -3.78 7.85 -2.82
C ALA A 57 -3.93 6.63 -1.89
N LEU A 58 -3.28 6.64 -0.72
CA LEU A 58 -3.44 5.57 0.28
C LEU A 58 -4.89 5.45 0.77
N ILE A 59 -5.56 6.56 1.08
CA ILE A 59 -6.98 6.53 1.48
C ILE A 59 -7.84 5.93 0.37
N VAL A 60 -7.66 6.41 -0.88
CA VAL A 60 -8.42 5.90 -2.02
C VAL A 60 -8.14 4.42 -2.25
N ALA A 61 -6.90 3.96 -2.12
CA ALA A 61 -6.52 2.56 -2.23
C ALA A 61 -7.21 1.69 -1.17
N VAL A 62 -7.29 2.15 0.09
CA VAL A 62 -7.96 1.44 1.18
C VAL A 62 -9.46 1.33 0.91
N ILE A 63 -10.13 2.44 0.58
CA ILE A 63 -11.57 2.45 0.34
C ILE A 63 -11.93 1.58 -0.87
N SER A 64 -11.27 1.80 -2.00
CA SER A 64 -11.50 1.02 -3.22
C SER A 64 -11.13 -0.46 -3.03
N GLY A 65 -10.07 -0.75 -2.27
CA GLY A 65 -9.67 -2.11 -1.90
C GLY A 65 -10.72 -2.83 -1.06
N SER A 66 -11.31 -2.15 -0.08
CA SER A 66 -12.42 -2.68 0.72
C SER A 66 -13.66 -2.98 -0.11
N VAL A 67 -13.99 -2.12 -1.09
CA VAL A 67 -15.10 -2.35 -2.02
C VAL A 67 -14.82 -3.55 -2.93
N LEU A 68 -13.60 -3.65 -3.47
CA LEU A 68 -13.20 -4.81 -4.26
C LEU A 68 -13.17 -6.10 -3.44
N PHE A 69 -12.74 -6.03 -2.18
CA PHE A 69 -12.82 -7.16 -1.27
C PHE A 69 -14.26 -7.64 -1.15
N TYR A 70 -15.22 -6.73 -0.88
CA TYR A 70 -16.64 -7.07 -0.81
C TYR A 70 -17.15 -7.77 -2.08
N TYR A 71 -16.80 -7.25 -3.27
CA TYR A 71 -17.24 -7.86 -4.53
C TYR A 71 -16.62 -9.22 -4.82
N ASN A 72 -15.36 -9.44 -4.43
CA ASN A 72 -14.64 -10.67 -4.76
C ASN A 72 -14.71 -11.74 -3.66
N PHE A 73 -15.10 -11.40 -2.42
CA PHE A 73 -15.08 -12.35 -1.31
C PHE A 73 -16.10 -13.48 -1.48
N GLY A 74 -17.31 -13.15 -1.95
CA GLY A 74 -18.38 -14.13 -2.15
C GLY A 74 -18.92 -14.75 -0.86
N SER A 75 -19.74 -15.78 -1.00
CA SER A 75 -20.32 -16.54 0.11
C SER A 75 -19.34 -17.57 0.67
N ILE A 76 -19.45 -17.86 1.97
CA ILE A 76 -18.70 -18.93 2.62
C ILE A 76 -19.51 -20.21 2.48
N ALA A 77 -18.88 -21.26 1.94
CA ALA A 77 -19.53 -22.56 1.78
C ALA A 77 -19.56 -23.33 3.13
N PRO A 78 -20.43 -24.36 3.28
CA PRO A 78 -20.51 -25.16 4.51
C PRO A 78 -19.16 -25.78 4.94
N GLU A 79 -18.33 -26.16 3.97
CA GLU A 79 -16.98 -26.70 4.14
C GLU A 79 -15.92 -25.63 4.53
N GLY A 80 -16.30 -24.36 4.57
CA GLY A 80 -15.47 -23.24 5.00
C GLY A 80 -14.94 -22.36 3.86
N LEU A 81 -13.81 -21.69 4.12
CA LEU A 81 -13.20 -20.74 3.18
C LEU A 81 -12.44 -21.46 2.05
N SER A 82 -12.65 -21.02 0.82
CA SER A 82 -11.83 -21.43 -0.33
C SER A 82 -10.38 -20.93 -0.20
N ASN A 83 -9.45 -21.54 -0.95
CA ASN A 83 -8.07 -21.06 -0.99
C ASN A 83 -7.98 -19.60 -1.44
N PHE A 84 -8.73 -19.25 -2.47
CA PHE A 84 -8.89 -17.86 -2.92
C PHE A 84 -9.31 -16.93 -1.78
N GLN A 85 -10.35 -17.29 -1.01
CA GLN A 85 -10.83 -16.47 0.11
C GLN A 85 -9.80 -16.34 1.23
N LYS A 86 -9.05 -17.41 1.55
CA LYS A 86 -7.98 -17.38 2.55
C LYS A 86 -6.85 -16.42 2.15
N VAL A 87 -6.39 -16.50 0.90
CA VAL A 87 -5.34 -15.61 0.39
C VAL A 87 -5.85 -14.16 0.28
N LEU A 88 -7.10 -13.98 -0.14
CA LEU A 88 -7.75 -12.66 -0.19
C LEU A 88 -7.87 -12.03 1.20
N LEU A 89 -8.21 -12.79 2.25
CA LEU A 89 -8.22 -12.30 3.64
C LEU A 89 -6.84 -11.85 4.07
N LEU A 90 -5.81 -12.67 3.84
CA LEU A 90 -4.44 -12.31 4.19
C LEU A 90 -4.02 -11.01 3.49
N LYS A 91 -4.30 -10.91 2.20
CA LYS A 91 -4.02 -9.70 1.40
C LYS A 91 -4.77 -8.49 1.94
N ALA A 92 -6.06 -8.63 2.24
CA ALA A 92 -6.90 -7.57 2.78
C ALA A 92 -6.43 -7.13 4.17
N PHE A 93 -6.00 -8.07 5.02
CA PHE A 93 -5.44 -7.78 6.33
C PHE A 93 -4.14 -6.98 6.21
N LEU A 94 -3.19 -7.43 5.39
CA LEU A 94 -1.92 -6.71 5.20
C LEU A 94 -2.11 -5.32 4.58
N GLY A 95 -2.96 -5.23 3.55
CA GLY A 95 -3.27 -3.95 2.88
C GLY A 95 -4.05 -2.99 3.79
N GLY A 96 -5.04 -3.50 4.51
CA GLY A 96 -5.82 -2.74 5.48
C GLY A 96 -4.95 -2.24 6.63
N TRP A 97 -4.08 -3.09 7.17
CA TRP A 97 -3.10 -2.72 8.19
C TRP A 97 -2.18 -1.59 7.74
N LEU A 98 -1.58 -1.71 6.55
CA LEU A 98 -0.77 -0.65 5.94
C LEU A 98 -1.53 0.66 5.80
N GLY A 99 -2.78 0.57 5.33
CA GLY A 99 -3.70 1.68 5.15
C GLY A 99 -3.97 2.42 6.45
N VAL A 100 -4.49 1.71 7.45
CA VAL A 100 -4.78 2.24 8.79
C VAL A 100 -3.52 2.89 9.38
N ARG A 101 -2.39 2.20 9.32
CA ARG A 101 -1.11 2.71 9.83
C ARG A 101 -0.71 4.03 9.15
N GLY A 102 -0.73 4.08 7.82
CA GLY A 102 -0.33 5.28 7.09
C GLY A 102 -1.29 6.45 7.31
N ILE A 103 -2.60 6.19 7.40
CA ILE A 103 -3.60 7.22 7.68
C ILE A 103 -3.42 7.78 9.10
N LEU A 104 -3.29 6.92 10.12
CA LEU A 104 -3.06 7.33 11.49
C LEU A 104 -1.78 8.17 11.64
N GLN A 105 -0.71 7.76 10.98
CA GLN A 105 0.57 8.46 11.03
C GLN A 105 0.51 9.84 10.35
N VAL A 106 -0.13 9.94 9.19
CA VAL A 106 -0.13 11.20 8.42
C VAL A 106 -1.16 12.20 8.93
N PHE A 107 -2.38 11.75 9.29
CA PHE A 107 -3.48 12.66 9.62
C PHE A 107 -3.65 12.89 11.12
N PHE A 108 -3.31 11.90 11.95
CA PHE A 108 -3.51 11.99 13.41
C PHE A 108 -2.18 12.11 14.17
N GLY A 109 -1.03 12.02 13.48
CA GLY A 109 0.29 12.05 14.11
C GLY A 109 0.55 10.85 15.04
N ILE A 110 -0.35 9.87 15.07
CA ILE A 110 -0.24 8.68 15.90
C ILE A 110 0.76 7.75 15.20
N GLN A 111 1.81 7.34 15.90
CA GLN A 111 2.69 6.28 15.43
C GLN A 111 2.18 4.95 15.99
N PRO A 112 1.32 4.22 15.27
CA PRO A 112 0.74 2.98 15.79
C PRO A 112 1.81 1.90 16.04
N LEU A 113 3.03 2.03 15.50
CA LEU A 113 4.20 1.21 15.81
C LEU A 113 5.53 1.97 15.60
N VAL A 114 6.61 1.49 16.22
CA VAL A 114 7.96 2.11 16.40
C VAL A 114 8.80 2.24 15.10
N PHE A 115 8.29 1.82 13.93
CA PHE A 115 9.09 1.76 12.71
C PHE A 115 9.08 3.07 11.91
N LYS A 116 10.11 3.89 12.08
CA LYS A 116 10.29 5.16 11.34
C LYS A 116 10.63 4.99 9.86
N SER A 117 10.99 3.78 9.42
CA SER A 117 11.45 3.51 8.06
C SER A 117 10.32 3.13 7.09
N HIS A 118 10.43 3.58 5.84
CA HIS A 118 9.58 3.17 4.72
C HIS A 118 9.93 1.77 4.16
N LEU A 119 10.97 1.11 4.68
CA LEU A 119 11.37 -0.23 4.27
C LEU A 119 10.30 -1.28 4.61
N PHE A 120 9.71 -1.20 5.80
CA PHE A 120 8.68 -2.16 6.20
C PHE A 120 7.41 -2.06 5.33
N PRO A 121 6.83 -0.87 5.09
CA PRO A 121 5.77 -0.71 4.11
C PRO A 121 6.13 -1.22 2.72
N PHE A 122 7.37 -0.99 2.28
CA PHE A 122 7.84 -1.45 0.98
C PHE A 122 7.86 -2.98 0.86
N VAL A 123 8.42 -3.67 1.85
CA VAL A 123 8.42 -5.15 1.89
C VAL A 123 6.99 -5.70 1.90
N LEU A 124 6.08 -5.09 2.68
CA LEU A 124 4.68 -5.50 2.70
C LEU A 124 3.98 -5.31 1.35
N VAL A 125 4.26 -4.21 0.63
CA VAL A 125 3.73 -4.01 -0.74
C VAL A 125 4.20 -5.12 -1.68
N ILE A 126 5.48 -5.51 -1.62
CA ILE A 126 6.00 -6.64 -2.41
C ILE A 126 5.26 -7.93 -2.08
N ILE A 127 5.08 -8.24 -0.79
CA ILE A 127 4.34 -9.42 -0.34
C ILE A 127 2.90 -9.39 -0.88
N ILE A 128 2.20 -8.26 -0.80
CA ILE A 128 0.83 -8.09 -1.30
C ILE A 128 0.74 -8.32 -2.81
N ILE A 129 1.72 -7.84 -3.59
CA ILE A 129 1.78 -8.07 -5.03
C ILE A 129 1.94 -9.55 -5.35
N ILE A 130 2.84 -10.24 -4.64
CA ILE A 130 3.08 -11.67 -4.80
C ILE A 130 1.82 -12.47 -4.44
N LEU A 131 1.20 -12.17 -3.29
CA LEU A 131 -0.06 -12.79 -2.87
C LEU A 131 -1.15 -12.60 -3.93
N SER A 132 -1.20 -11.44 -4.60
CA SER A 132 -2.17 -11.19 -5.67
C SER A 132 -2.04 -12.12 -6.87
N GLN A 133 -0.84 -12.67 -7.13
CA GLN A 133 -0.64 -13.66 -8.18
C GLN A 133 -1.07 -15.06 -7.71
N PHE A 134 -0.71 -15.41 -6.47
CA PHE A 134 -1.07 -16.70 -5.89
C PHE A 134 -2.58 -16.90 -5.73
N MET A 135 -3.37 -15.83 -5.60
CA MET A 135 -4.83 -15.92 -5.57
C MET A 135 -5.43 -16.68 -6.77
N PHE A 136 -4.79 -16.65 -7.94
CA PHE A 136 -5.33 -17.26 -9.17
C PHE A 136 -4.72 -18.62 -9.52
N ILE A 137 -3.73 -19.07 -8.74
CA ILE A 137 -2.99 -20.32 -9.00
C ILE A 137 -3.47 -21.45 -8.08
N VAL A 138 -4.11 -21.13 -6.96
CA VAL A 138 -4.42 -22.05 -5.84
C VAL A 138 -5.92 -22.24 -5.62
#